data_AF-A0A536BXD6-F1
#
_entry.id   AF-A0A536BXD6-F1
#
_cell.length_a   1.000
_cell.length_b   1.000
_cell.length_c   1.000
_cell.angle_alpha   90.00
_cell.angle_beta   90.00
_cell.angle_gamma   90.00
#
_symmetry.space_group_name_H-M   'P 1'
#
loop_
_entity.id
_entity.type
_entity.pdbx_description
1 polymer ?
#
loop_
_entity_poly.entity_id
_entity_poly.type
_entity_poly.pdbx_seq_one_letter_code
_entity_poly.pdbx_strand_id
1 'polypeptide(L)'
;MLVACDPVVAKPAGPNAGSALELMFENKYAAATSQLQDLIRAHPQDAKDHASYALVLNYQTKQKPALDEALKAQKLAPKDGFVLTVLTRVEDWNNDLPSAARDGAAAVKAAPNSALARAFYGEALADVGRYDEAQQQLTKGQDLAKKGSAYDRGEVERNWGNYYRDKKDYTQSLNHLKLAASAQPKWVERLLELARFSIARQDLNAATDFLKRAATLTPDDAGLREQLGDVALFAQDYSVAKAAYEAALKLQPRSALDLKMLGEFAVAVDKDSTAAAKDERAAISAEPTDDEAGAYLVAVLRYLAKDETAAMQAATQTVAPGGSSTPPAATFVDLDKAALDRQAVALDTVNRYRRLAGLTPVSSTPVVHQAALAHAFYTFFNGALPSIRDLGIHKEEASGQGYTGDNVLSRAQHFGYPQRSMAEVITHRTEPAGAVADWIDSVYHRFPLLRADLVELGYGDAYLGPMTVQVMDMSYRERATGRIIVYPAANQVSVPTAFNGNEIPDPAPNASYPIGYPVTATFDRNATVTVGGFHLRDPAGADLPGVTLLPNQPDMENSFAYMANVPLKSGSTYTADLTYTLNGKAGHTIWKFTTVLGASPTAQSQTAAAELR
;
A
#
# COMPACT_ATOMS: atom_id res chain seq x y z
N MET A 1 48.58 21.74 -67.16
CA MET A 1 47.66 22.48 -66.29
C MET A 1 46.53 21.52 -65.91
N LEU A 2 46.58 21.00 -64.68
CA LEU A 2 45.52 20.18 -64.09
C LEU A 2 44.46 21.12 -63.53
N VAL A 3 43.23 21.02 -64.02
CA VAL A 3 42.08 21.74 -63.48
C VAL A 3 41.57 20.95 -62.28
N ALA A 4 41.61 21.58 -61.10
CA ALA A 4 41.02 21.07 -59.88
C ALA A 4 39.49 21.20 -59.95
N CYS A 5 38.78 20.12 -59.66
CA CYS A 5 37.35 20.17 -59.37
C CYS A 5 37.16 20.52 -57.89
N ASP A 6 36.45 21.59 -57.60
CA ASP A 6 36.01 21.93 -56.24
C ASP A 6 35.05 20.87 -55.70
N PRO A 7 35.18 20.46 -54.43
CA PRO A 7 34.23 19.55 -53.81
C PRO A 7 32.91 20.28 -53.53
N VAL A 8 31.82 19.74 -54.06
CA VAL A 8 30.45 20.18 -53.74
C VAL A 8 30.19 19.91 -52.26
N VAL A 9 30.07 20.97 -51.46
CA VAL A 9 29.62 20.88 -50.06
C VAL A 9 28.18 20.37 -50.06
N ALA A 10 27.94 19.22 -49.43
CA ALA A 10 26.60 18.67 -49.26
C ALA A 10 25.72 19.65 -48.47
N LYS A 11 24.56 20.03 -49.03
CA LYS A 11 23.53 20.77 -48.30
C LYS A 11 23.11 19.96 -47.06
N PRO A 12 22.85 20.60 -45.90
CA PRO A 12 22.22 19.90 -44.79
C PRO A 12 20.89 19.32 -45.27
N ALA A 13 20.71 18.01 -45.10
CA ALA A 13 19.46 17.34 -45.42
C ALA A 13 18.36 17.88 -44.49
N GLY A 14 17.21 18.22 -45.06
CA GLY A 14 16.05 18.69 -44.28
C GLY A 14 15.53 17.62 -43.30
N PRO A 15 14.56 17.98 -42.45
CA PRO A 15 13.89 17.04 -41.54
C PRO A 15 13.42 15.77 -42.27
N ASN A 16 13.60 14.62 -41.65
CA ASN A 16 13.18 13.31 -42.18
C ASN A 16 12.89 12.34 -41.02
N ALA A 17 12.38 11.15 -41.31
CA ALA A 17 12.10 10.14 -40.28
C ALA A 17 13.32 9.77 -39.42
N GLY A 18 14.51 9.68 -40.03
CA GLY A 18 15.76 9.37 -39.32
C GLY A 18 16.11 10.42 -38.28
N SER A 19 16.07 11.71 -38.65
CA SER A 19 16.34 12.78 -37.68
C SER A 19 15.24 12.92 -36.62
N ALA A 20 14.00 12.48 -36.90
CA ALA A 20 12.97 12.39 -35.87
C ALA A 20 13.26 11.28 -34.85
N LEU A 21 13.79 10.12 -35.28
CA LEU A 21 14.23 9.07 -34.37
C LEU A 21 15.45 9.51 -33.54
N GLU A 22 16.36 10.31 -34.11
CA GLU A 22 17.45 10.93 -33.35
C GLU A 22 16.93 11.84 -32.23
N LEU A 23 15.91 12.67 -32.51
CA LEU A 23 15.24 13.46 -31.46
C LEU A 23 14.66 12.58 -30.34
N MET A 24 14.08 11.42 -30.68
CA MET A 24 13.61 10.46 -29.67
C MET A 24 14.76 9.94 -28.79
N PHE A 25 15.90 9.59 -29.38
CA PHE A 25 17.09 9.13 -28.64
C PHE A 25 17.75 10.23 -27.81
N GLU A 26 17.53 11.50 -28.17
CA GLU A 26 17.85 12.68 -27.37
C GLU A 26 16.79 13.00 -26.29
N ASN A 27 15.80 12.13 -26.10
CA ASN A 27 14.68 12.27 -25.15
C ASN A 27 13.67 13.39 -25.53
N LYS A 28 13.73 13.92 -26.75
CA LYS A 28 12.83 14.97 -27.25
C LYS A 28 11.62 14.40 -27.98
N TYR A 29 10.84 13.59 -27.27
CA TYR A 29 9.69 12.86 -27.84
C TYR A 29 8.62 13.78 -28.47
N ALA A 30 8.36 14.95 -27.88
CA ALA A 30 7.40 15.91 -28.42
C ALA A 30 7.87 16.48 -29.77
N ALA A 31 9.16 16.81 -29.89
CA ALA A 31 9.75 17.30 -31.15
C ALA A 31 9.76 16.20 -32.22
N ALA A 32 10.15 14.97 -31.85
CA ALA A 32 10.09 13.81 -32.74
C ALA A 32 8.67 13.58 -33.29
N THR A 33 7.67 13.63 -32.40
CA THR A 33 6.25 13.50 -32.76
C THR A 33 5.81 14.61 -33.71
N SER A 34 6.09 15.87 -33.40
CA SER A 34 5.71 17.01 -34.24
C SER A 34 6.32 16.90 -35.63
N GLN A 35 7.62 16.57 -35.71
CA GLN A 35 8.32 16.44 -36.98
C GLN A 35 7.73 15.32 -37.85
N LEU A 36 7.42 14.15 -37.27
CA LEU A 36 6.81 13.05 -38.01
C LEU A 36 5.39 13.38 -38.48
N GLN A 37 4.61 14.10 -37.66
CA GLN A 37 3.29 14.57 -38.09
C GLN A 37 3.38 15.58 -39.24
N ASP A 38 4.39 16.47 -39.24
CA ASP A 38 4.62 17.42 -40.34
C ASP A 38 5.03 16.69 -41.62
N LEU A 39 5.91 15.69 -41.52
CA LEU A 39 6.32 14.84 -42.64
C LEU A 39 5.13 14.09 -43.25
N ILE A 40 4.31 13.46 -42.40
CA ILE A 40 3.09 12.76 -42.85
C ILE A 40 2.08 13.73 -43.48
N ARG A 41 1.95 14.97 -42.98
CA ARG A 41 1.09 15.98 -43.62
C ARG A 41 1.60 16.38 -44.99
N ALA A 42 2.92 16.49 -45.18
CA ALA A 42 3.53 16.81 -46.47
C ALA A 42 3.50 15.61 -47.45
N HIS A 43 3.64 14.39 -46.93
CA HIS A 43 3.79 13.15 -47.68
C HIS A 43 2.90 12.02 -47.11
N PRO A 44 1.56 12.14 -47.20
CA PRO A 44 0.62 11.23 -46.52
C PRO A 44 0.57 9.81 -47.09
N GLN A 45 1.43 9.47 -48.05
CA GLN A 45 1.54 8.14 -48.65
C GLN A 45 2.94 7.53 -48.40
N ASP A 46 3.82 8.21 -47.66
CA ASP A 46 5.11 7.64 -47.29
C ASP A 46 4.95 6.64 -46.14
N ALA A 47 5.05 5.35 -46.48
CA ALA A 47 4.90 4.27 -45.52
C ALA A 47 5.96 4.30 -44.40
N LYS A 48 7.17 4.82 -44.65
CA LYS A 48 8.27 4.84 -43.67
C LYS A 48 8.10 5.96 -42.66
N ASP A 49 7.53 7.09 -43.07
CA ASP A 49 7.15 8.16 -42.13
C ASP A 49 6.05 7.67 -41.19
N HIS A 50 5.01 7.01 -41.72
CA HIS A 50 3.96 6.38 -40.91
C HIS A 50 4.54 5.31 -39.95
N ALA A 51 5.41 4.42 -40.42
CA ALA A 51 6.05 3.42 -39.55
C ALA A 51 6.94 4.07 -38.47
N SER A 52 7.72 5.09 -38.81
CA SER A 52 8.57 5.77 -37.82
C SER A 52 7.72 6.50 -36.77
N TYR A 53 6.57 7.05 -37.16
CA TYR A 53 5.62 7.64 -36.22
C TYR A 53 5.00 6.60 -35.30
N ALA A 54 4.60 5.44 -35.84
CA ALA A 54 4.11 4.32 -35.04
C ALA A 54 5.14 3.87 -33.98
N LEU A 55 6.42 3.80 -34.35
CA LEU A 55 7.50 3.46 -33.42
C LEU A 55 7.64 4.48 -32.28
N VAL A 56 7.61 5.79 -32.59
CA VAL A 56 7.65 6.85 -31.55
C VAL A 56 6.44 6.76 -30.63
N LEU A 57 5.23 6.54 -31.18
CA LEU A 57 4.01 6.37 -30.40
C LEU A 57 4.10 5.14 -29.46
N ASN A 58 4.71 4.04 -29.93
CA ASN A 58 4.91 2.83 -29.15
C ASN A 58 5.79 3.06 -27.91
N TYR A 59 6.93 3.78 -28.05
CA TYR A 59 7.76 4.17 -26.90
C TYR A 59 7.09 5.21 -25.99
N GLN A 60 6.19 6.04 -26.52
CA GLN A 60 5.32 6.91 -25.70
C GLN A 60 4.19 6.12 -24.99
N THR A 61 4.15 4.79 -25.10
CA THR A 61 3.11 3.91 -24.55
C THR A 61 1.70 4.16 -25.10
N LYS A 62 1.58 4.86 -26.24
CA LYS A 62 0.32 5.12 -26.94
C LYS A 62 -0.04 3.93 -27.83
N GLN A 63 -0.38 2.80 -27.21
CA GLN A 63 -0.46 1.50 -27.87
C GLN A 63 -1.45 1.46 -29.04
N LYS A 64 -2.70 1.87 -28.84
CA LYS A 64 -3.72 1.86 -29.90
C LYS A 64 -3.39 2.84 -31.04
N PRO A 65 -3.02 4.11 -30.79
CA PRO A 65 -2.54 5.00 -31.85
C PRO A 65 -1.33 4.46 -32.61
N ALA A 66 -0.37 3.83 -31.93
CA ALA A 66 0.79 3.21 -32.58
C ALA A 66 0.36 2.10 -33.54
N LEU A 67 -0.55 1.22 -33.12
CA LEU A 67 -1.07 0.12 -33.94
C LEU A 67 -1.82 0.63 -35.17
N ASP A 68 -2.71 1.62 -34.99
CA ASP A 68 -3.44 2.22 -36.11
C ASP A 68 -2.50 2.81 -37.16
N GLU A 69 -1.41 3.42 -36.73
CA GLU A 69 -0.43 4.03 -37.62
C GLU A 69 0.48 2.98 -38.30
N ALA A 70 0.89 1.93 -37.57
CA ALA A 70 1.64 0.82 -38.14
C ALA A 70 0.84 0.06 -39.22
N LEU A 71 -0.47 -0.14 -39.01
CA LEU A 71 -1.35 -0.78 -39.99
C LEU A 71 -1.53 0.09 -41.24
N LYS A 72 -1.59 1.43 -41.11
CA LYS A 72 -1.57 2.33 -42.28
C LYS A 72 -0.26 2.19 -43.07
N ALA A 73 0.89 2.17 -42.39
CA ALA A 73 2.18 1.96 -43.02
C ALA A 73 2.21 0.62 -43.79
N GLN A 74 1.75 -0.46 -43.15
CA GLN A 74 1.66 -1.79 -43.78
C GLN A 74 0.77 -1.78 -45.02
N LYS A 75 -0.39 -1.11 -44.98
CA LYS A 75 -1.28 -0.99 -46.14
C LYS A 75 -0.62 -0.26 -47.32
N LEU A 76 0.17 0.76 -47.05
CA LEU A 76 0.89 1.53 -48.07
C LEU A 76 2.06 0.73 -48.67
N ALA A 77 2.77 -0.06 -47.86
CA ALA A 77 3.92 -0.85 -48.30
C ALA A 77 3.95 -2.26 -47.64
N PRO A 78 3.12 -3.21 -48.09
CA PRO A 78 2.89 -4.49 -47.40
C PRO A 78 4.06 -5.47 -47.43
N LYS A 79 5.13 -5.15 -48.15
CA LYS A 79 6.34 -5.98 -48.28
C LYS A 79 7.62 -5.22 -47.92
N ASP A 80 7.51 -3.97 -47.44
CA ASP A 80 8.67 -3.22 -47.00
C ASP A 80 9.17 -3.77 -45.66
N GLY A 81 10.46 -4.11 -45.60
CA GLY A 81 11.03 -4.78 -44.44
C GLY A 81 11.08 -3.92 -43.19
N PHE A 82 11.22 -2.59 -43.31
CA PHE A 82 11.20 -1.69 -42.14
C PHE A 82 9.78 -1.54 -41.60
N VAL A 83 8.80 -1.37 -42.50
CA VAL A 83 7.38 -1.28 -42.13
C VAL A 83 6.93 -2.54 -41.38
N LEU A 84 7.24 -3.73 -41.90
CA LEU A 84 6.91 -4.99 -41.24
C LEU A 84 7.67 -5.18 -39.92
N THR A 85 8.92 -4.71 -39.83
CA THR A 85 9.69 -4.73 -38.58
C THR A 85 9.02 -3.91 -37.49
N VAL A 86 8.61 -2.67 -37.80
CA VAL A 86 7.89 -1.82 -36.83
C VAL A 86 6.54 -2.43 -36.47
N LEU A 87 5.78 -2.93 -37.44
CA LEU A 87 4.49 -3.57 -37.17
C LEU A 87 4.63 -4.72 -36.18
N THR A 88 5.62 -5.59 -36.39
CA THR A 88 5.93 -6.72 -35.49
C THR A 88 6.06 -6.25 -34.04
N ARG A 89 6.84 -5.19 -33.81
CA ARG A 89 7.04 -4.61 -32.48
C ARG A 89 5.76 -4.03 -31.88
N VAL A 90 4.99 -3.32 -32.71
CA VAL A 90 3.77 -2.65 -32.24
C VAL A 90 2.67 -3.65 -31.93
N GLU A 91 2.52 -4.71 -32.72
CA GLU A 91 1.60 -5.83 -32.45
C GLU A 91 1.95 -6.53 -31.15
N ASP A 92 3.23 -6.84 -30.94
CA ASP A 92 3.75 -7.48 -29.74
C ASP A 92 3.42 -6.68 -28.47
N TRP A 93 3.69 -5.38 -28.47
CA TRP A 93 3.39 -4.47 -27.35
C TRP A 93 1.88 -4.18 -27.16
N ASN A 94 1.05 -4.46 -28.17
CA ASN A 94 -0.41 -4.48 -28.07
C ASN A 94 -0.95 -5.86 -27.67
N ASN A 95 -0.08 -6.81 -27.31
CA ASN A 95 -0.42 -8.18 -26.92
C ASN A 95 -1.09 -9.00 -28.04
N ASP A 96 -0.89 -8.64 -29.31
CA ASP A 96 -1.28 -9.44 -30.48
C ASP A 96 -0.10 -10.33 -30.92
N LEU A 97 0.29 -11.24 -30.02
CA LEU A 97 1.44 -12.12 -30.19
C LEU A 97 1.36 -13.02 -31.44
N PRO A 98 0.19 -13.58 -31.82
CA PRO A 98 0.08 -14.36 -33.06
C PRO A 98 0.37 -13.54 -34.32
N SER A 99 -0.14 -12.31 -34.40
CA SER A 99 0.16 -11.42 -35.53
C SER A 99 1.63 -11.02 -35.54
N ALA A 100 2.19 -10.65 -34.38
CA ALA A 100 3.59 -10.28 -34.25
C ALA A 100 4.53 -11.41 -34.73
N ALA A 101 4.29 -12.66 -34.33
CA ALA A 101 5.10 -13.79 -34.78
C ALA A 101 4.98 -14.03 -36.30
N ARG A 102 3.78 -13.86 -36.88
CA ARG A 102 3.55 -14.01 -38.32
C ARG A 102 4.24 -12.91 -39.12
N ASP A 103 4.07 -11.65 -38.72
CA ASP A 103 4.63 -10.50 -39.43
C ASP A 103 6.12 -10.31 -39.16
N GLY A 104 6.64 -10.78 -38.02
CA GLY A 104 8.08 -10.87 -37.75
C GLY A 104 8.80 -11.81 -38.70
N ALA A 105 8.20 -12.97 -39.01
CA ALA A 105 8.72 -13.88 -40.03
C ALA A 105 8.73 -13.22 -41.42
N ALA A 106 7.70 -12.43 -41.76
CA ALA A 106 7.63 -11.67 -42.99
C ALA A 106 8.67 -10.54 -43.04
N ALA A 107 8.88 -9.83 -41.93
CA ALA A 107 9.87 -8.76 -41.78
C ALA A 107 11.29 -9.28 -42.03
N VAL A 108 11.65 -10.41 -41.42
CA VAL A 108 12.95 -11.05 -41.63
C VAL A 108 13.13 -11.55 -43.06
N LYS A 109 12.07 -12.00 -43.72
CA LYS A 109 12.12 -12.39 -45.14
C LYS A 109 12.35 -11.18 -46.05
N ALA A 110 11.70 -10.05 -45.75
CA ALA A 110 11.82 -8.81 -46.52
C ALA A 110 13.15 -8.09 -46.27
N ALA A 111 13.69 -8.16 -45.05
CA ALA A 111 14.96 -7.54 -44.66
C ALA A 111 15.87 -8.54 -43.93
N PRO A 112 16.48 -9.51 -44.65
CA PRO A 112 17.23 -10.62 -44.03
C PRO A 112 18.49 -10.19 -43.25
N ASN A 113 19.00 -8.98 -43.55
CA ASN A 113 20.18 -8.36 -42.93
C ASN A 113 19.82 -7.24 -41.94
N SER A 114 18.55 -7.08 -41.56
CA SER A 114 18.14 -6.11 -40.54
C SER A 114 18.30 -6.72 -39.14
N ALA A 115 19.10 -6.06 -38.29
CA ALA A 115 19.25 -6.46 -36.89
C ALA A 115 17.93 -6.29 -36.12
N LEU A 116 17.21 -5.18 -36.36
CA LEU A 116 15.90 -4.91 -35.73
C LEU A 116 14.83 -5.93 -36.12
N ALA A 117 14.78 -6.34 -37.39
CA ALA A 117 13.82 -7.36 -37.83
C ALA A 117 14.04 -8.68 -37.08
N ARG A 118 15.31 -9.05 -36.87
CA ARG A 118 15.68 -10.23 -36.08
C ARG A 118 15.35 -10.05 -34.60
N ALA A 119 15.61 -8.87 -34.04
CA ALA A 119 15.37 -8.57 -32.63
C ALA A 119 13.89 -8.64 -32.27
N PHE A 120 13.03 -7.94 -33.02
CA PHE A 120 11.59 -7.91 -32.75
C PHE A 120 10.89 -9.23 -33.10
N TYR A 121 11.34 -9.94 -34.13
CA TYR A 121 10.84 -11.30 -34.37
C TYR A 121 11.29 -12.26 -33.26
N GLY A 122 12.50 -12.09 -32.73
CA GLY A 122 13.01 -12.85 -31.59
C GLY A 122 12.17 -12.64 -30.33
N GLU A 123 11.80 -11.39 -30.03
CA GLU A 123 10.87 -11.05 -28.94
C GLU A 123 9.52 -11.72 -29.14
N ALA A 124 8.87 -11.49 -30.28
CA ALA A 124 7.56 -12.08 -30.58
C ALA A 124 7.57 -13.62 -30.50
N LEU A 125 8.67 -14.27 -30.88
CA LEU A 125 8.85 -15.72 -30.73
C LEU A 125 8.98 -16.15 -29.27
N ALA A 126 9.68 -15.38 -28.44
CA ALA A 126 9.82 -15.67 -27.01
C ALA A 126 8.47 -15.56 -26.29
N ASP A 127 7.69 -14.53 -26.61
CA ASP A 127 6.39 -14.26 -26.00
C ASP A 127 5.33 -15.32 -26.36
N VAL A 128 5.41 -15.93 -27.56
CA VAL A 128 4.60 -17.11 -27.92
C VAL A 128 5.21 -18.45 -27.45
N GLY A 129 6.28 -18.43 -26.66
CA GLY A 129 6.93 -19.61 -26.06
C GLY A 129 7.85 -20.40 -27.00
N ARG A 130 8.16 -19.90 -28.20
CA ARG A 130 9.06 -20.52 -29.19
C ARG A 130 10.51 -20.13 -28.96
N TYR A 131 11.02 -20.44 -27.77
CA TYR A 131 12.32 -19.96 -27.28
C TYR A 131 13.53 -20.35 -28.15
N ASP A 132 13.58 -21.58 -28.68
CA ASP A 132 14.73 -22.02 -29.50
C ASP A 132 14.84 -21.19 -30.79
N GLU A 133 13.69 -20.87 -31.39
CA GLU A 133 13.63 -20.03 -32.58
C GLU A 133 13.94 -18.58 -32.25
N ALA A 134 13.44 -18.08 -31.11
CA ALA A 134 13.78 -16.75 -30.60
C ALA A 134 15.30 -16.60 -30.45
N GLN A 135 15.95 -17.58 -29.81
CA GLN A 135 17.40 -17.61 -29.62
C GLN A 135 18.15 -17.53 -30.96
N GLN A 136 17.73 -18.29 -31.97
CA GLN A 136 18.34 -18.23 -33.31
C GLN A 136 18.21 -16.85 -33.94
N GLN A 137 17.04 -16.21 -33.82
CA GLN A 137 16.86 -14.86 -34.36
C GLN A 137 17.73 -13.84 -33.60
N LEU A 138 17.74 -13.88 -32.27
CA LEU A 138 18.50 -12.95 -31.44
C LEU A 138 20.01 -13.10 -31.65
N THR A 139 20.55 -14.33 -31.76
CA THR A 139 21.97 -14.55 -32.09
C THR A 139 22.32 -13.93 -33.44
N LYS A 140 21.49 -14.15 -34.47
CA LYS A 140 21.73 -13.58 -35.80
C LYS A 140 21.57 -12.05 -35.80
N GLY A 141 20.61 -11.52 -35.05
CA GLY A 141 20.44 -10.09 -34.85
C GLY A 141 21.67 -9.46 -34.21
N GLN A 142 22.27 -10.13 -33.22
CA GLN A 142 23.46 -9.66 -32.51
C GLN A 142 24.68 -9.60 -33.43
N ASP A 143 24.86 -10.61 -34.29
CA ASP A 143 25.92 -10.58 -35.30
C ASP A 143 25.76 -9.44 -36.31
N LEU A 144 24.53 -9.16 -36.74
CA LEU A 144 24.22 -8.04 -37.64
C LEU A 144 24.44 -6.69 -36.94
N ALA A 145 24.06 -6.57 -35.66
CA ALA A 145 24.17 -5.33 -34.89
C ALA A 145 25.62 -4.88 -34.65
N LYS A 146 26.62 -5.78 -34.73
CA LYS A 146 28.05 -5.42 -34.65
C LYS A 146 28.46 -4.35 -35.67
N LYS A 147 27.78 -4.30 -36.83
CA LYS A 147 28.00 -3.30 -37.88
C LYS A 147 26.86 -2.26 -37.96
N GLY A 148 25.88 -2.35 -37.06
CA GLY A 148 24.69 -1.49 -37.04
C GLY A 148 24.89 -0.20 -36.25
N SER A 149 23.80 0.55 -36.13
CA SER A 149 23.68 1.74 -35.30
C SER A 149 23.75 1.41 -33.80
N ALA A 150 23.85 2.45 -32.96
CA ALA A 150 23.70 2.30 -31.52
C ALA A 150 22.32 1.75 -31.13
N TYR A 151 21.27 2.12 -31.88
CA TYR A 151 19.91 1.62 -31.69
C TYR A 151 19.81 0.13 -32.02
N ASP A 152 20.41 -0.33 -33.12
CA ASP A 152 20.44 -1.75 -33.48
C ASP A 152 21.06 -2.62 -32.37
N ARG A 153 22.21 -2.17 -31.83
CA ARG A 153 22.86 -2.86 -30.71
C ARG A 153 21.99 -2.81 -29.46
N GLY A 154 21.46 -1.64 -29.13
CA GLY A 154 20.60 -1.44 -27.96
C GLY A 154 19.37 -2.35 -27.96
N GLU A 155 18.63 -2.40 -29.06
CA GLU A 155 17.41 -3.21 -29.17
C GLU A 155 17.70 -4.70 -29.19
N VAL A 156 18.76 -5.15 -29.86
CA VAL A 156 19.11 -6.59 -29.82
C VAL A 156 19.46 -7.01 -28.39
N GLU A 157 20.31 -6.25 -27.70
CA GLU A 157 20.67 -6.57 -26.31
C GLU A 157 19.46 -6.46 -25.38
N ARG A 158 18.56 -5.49 -25.59
CA ARG A 158 17.31 -5.39 -24.82
C ARG A 158 16.41 -6.61 -25.02
N ASN A 159 16.30 -7.12 -26.25
CA ASN A 159 15.48 -8.30 -26.54
C ASN A 159 16.12 -9.60 -26.04
N TRP A 160 17.46 -9.70 -25.98
CA TRP A 160 18.12 -10.74 -25.18
C TRP A 160 17.76 -10.62 -23.69
N GLY A 161 17.73 -9.39 -23.15
CA GLY A 161 17.31 -9.10 -21.80
C GLY A 161 15.91 -9.63 -21.48
N ASN A 162 14.94 -9.41 -22.37
CA ASN A 162 13.58 -9.95 -22.27
C ASN A 162 13.54 -11.47 -22.37
N TYR A 163 14.22 -12.06 -23.37
CA TYR A 163 14.30 -13.51 -23.54
C TYR A 163 14.74 -14.23 -22.25
N TYR A 164 15.81 -13.73 -21.61
CA TYR A 164 16.28 -14.32 -20.35
C TYR A 164 15.34 -14.04 -19.17
N ARG A 165 14.67 -12.89 -19.15
CA ARG A 165 13.64 -12.59 -18.15
C ARG A 165 12.49 -13.60 -18.21
N ASP A 166 12.01 -13.95 -19.40
CA ASP A 166 10.90 -14.89 -19.58
C ASP A 166 11.32 -16.32 -19.21
N LYS A 167 12.60 -16.66 -19.42
CA LYS A 167 13.25 -17.87 -18.90
C LYS A 167 13.54 -17.84 -17.40
N LYS A 168 13.27 -16.71 -16.72
CA LYS A 168 13.60 -16.45 -15.31
C LYS A 168 15.09 -16.48 -14.98
N ASP A 169 15.96 -16.34 -15.99
CA ASP A 169 17.39 -16.10 -15.81
C ASP A 169 17.63 -14.59 -15.63
N TYR A 170 17.37 -14.12 -14.41
CA TYR A 170 17.47 -12.71 -14.07
C TYR A 170 18.90 -12.17 -14.13
N THR A 171 19.92 -13.03 -13.98
CA THR A 171 21.32 -12.62 -14.09
C THR A 171 21.67 -12.25 -15.52
N GLN A 172 21.34 -13.12 -16.48
CA GLN A 172 21.58 -12.81 -17.89
C GLN A 172 20.69 -11.67 -18.38
N SER A 173 19.43 -11.62 -17.93
CA SER A 173 18.53 -10.51 -18.26
C SER A 173 19.15 -9.15 -17.88
N LEU A 174 19.63 -9.01 -16.63
CA LEU A 174 20.25 -7.78 -16.16
C LEU A 174 21.53 -7.42 -16.94
N ASN A 175 22.36 -8.40 -17.26
CA ASN A 175 23.59 -8.18 -18.03
C ASN A 175 23.28 -7.62 -19.42
N HIS A 176 22.31 -8.20 -20.12
CA HIS A 176 21.90 -7.76 -21.45
C HIS A 176 21.21 -6.39 -21.43
N LEU A 177 20.38 -6.08 -20.42
CA LEU A 177 19.83 -4.73 -20.25
C LEU A 177 20.92 -3.69 -19.98
N LYS A 178 21.99 -4.04 -19.22
CA LYS A 178 23.15 -3.16 -19.03
C LYS A 178 23.93 -2.94 -20.33
N LEU A 179 24.04 -3.95 -21.18
CA LEU A 179 24.64 -3.80 -22.52
C LEU A 179 23.80 -2.89 -23.41
N ALA A 180 22.47 -3.02 -23.37
CA ALA A 180 21.55 -2.14 -24.08
C ALA A 180 21.70 -0.67 -23.66
N ALA A 181 21.73 -0.41 -22.34
CA ALA A 181 22.01 0.91 -21.80
C ALA A 181 23.40 1.44 -22.16
N SER A 182 24.40 0.56 -22.26
CA SER A 182 25.75 0.94 -22.67
C SER A 182 25.83 1.33 -24.15
N ALA A 183 24.98 0.74 -24.99
CA ALA A 183 24.88 1.11 -26.41
C ALA A 183 24.23 2.48 -26.61
N GLN A 184 23.29 2.88 -25.73
CA GLN A 184 22.57 4.15 -25.82
C GLN A 184 22.60 4.90 -24.46
N PRO A 185 23.77 5.39 -24.01
CA PRO A 185 23.97 5.87 -22.63
C PRO A 185 23.26 7.18 -22.30
N LYS A 186 22.73 7.89 -23.31
CA LYS A 186 22.01 9.16 -23.14
C LYS A 186 20.50 9.04 -23.35
N TRP A 187 20.01 7.85 -23.70
CA TRP A 187 18.58 7.64 -23.90
C TRP A 187 17.95 7.15 -22.60
N VAL A 188 17.09 7.97 -22.00
CA VAL A 188 16.47 7.75 -20.70
C VAL A 188 15.74 6.42 -20.64
N GLU A 189 15.09 6.00 -21.73
CA GLU A 189 14.32 4.75 -21.79
C GLU A 189 15.14 3.53 -21.35
N ARG A 190 16.45 3.48 -21.67
CA ARG A 190 17.31 2.37 -21.23
C ARG A 190 17.54 2.32 -19.73
N LEU A 191 17.56 3.48 -19.08
CA LEU A 191 17.66 3.56 -17.62
C LEU A 191 16.32 3.20 -16.98
N LEU A 192 15.19 3.58 -17.59
CA LEU A 192 13.88 3.19 -17.12
C LEU A 192 13.63 1.68 -17.24
N GLU A 193 14.13 1.03 -18.29
CA GLU A 193 14.09 -0.43 -18.42
C GLU A 193 14.85 -1.13 -17.27
N LEU A 194 16.03 -0.63 -16.92
CA LEU A 194 16.80 -1.13 -15.78
C LEU A 194 16.11 -0.84 -14.44
N ALA A 195 15.53 0.35 -14.26
CA ALA A 195 14.77 0.69 -13.07
C ALA A 195 13.55 -0.23 -12.88
N ARG A 196 12.74 -0.44 -13.94
CA ARG A 196 11.60 -1.36 -13.93
C ARG A 196 12.02 -2.80 -13.62
N PHE A 197 13.14 -3.26 -14.19
CA PHE A 197 13.70 -4.57 -13.86
C PHE A 197 14.03 -4.66 -12.36
N SER A 198 14.73 -3.67 -11.80
CA SER A 198 15.09 -3.64 -10.39
C SER A 198 13.88 -3.60 -9.45
N ILE A 199 12.86 -2.79 -9.77
CA ILE A 199 11.59 -2.72 -9.02
C ILE A 199 10.91 -4.10 -8.98
N ALA A 200 10.79 -4.78 -10.12
CA ALA A 200 10.20 -6.12 -10.20
C ALA A 200 10.99 -7.18 -9.42
N ARG A 201 12.27 -6.91 -9.11
CA ARG A 201 13.14 -7.75 -8.28
C ARG A 201 13.23 -7.28 -6.83
N GLN A 202 12.48 -6.25 -6.44
CA GLN A 202 12.52 -5.61 -5.12
C GLN A 202 13.91 -5.03 -4.75
N ASP A 203 14.75 -4.76 -5.76
CA ASP A 203 16.02 -4.06 -5.59
C ASP A 203 15.79 -2.55 -5.75
N LEU A 204 15.10 -1.96 -4.76
CA LEU A 204 14.68 -0.56 -4.79
C LEU A 204 15.86 0.42 -4.76
N ASN A 205 17.00 0.02 -4.20
CA ASN A 205 18.23 0.81 -4.22
C ASN A 205 18.80 0.93 -5.64
N ALA A 206 18.93 -0.18 -6.36
CA ALA A 206 19.36 -0.14 -7.76
C ALA A 206 18.37 0.64 -8.64
N ALA A 207 17.06 0.46 -8.40
CA ALA A 207 16.04 1.23 -9.12
C ALA A 207 16.19 2.73 -8.90
N THR A 208 16.38 3.15 -7.65
CA THR A 208 16.63 4.55 -7.27
C THR A 208 17.86 5.12 -7.99
N ASP A 209 18.97 4.37 -8.06
CA ASP A 209 20.18 4.82 -8.75
C ASP A 209 19.99 4.98 -10.26
N PHE A 210 19.22 4.09 -10.90
CA PHE A 210 18.88 4.24 -12.31
C PHE A 210 17.98 5.45 -12.56
N LEU A 211 16.99 5.69 -11.70
CA LEU A 211 16.09 6.86 -11.79
C LEU A 211 16.83 8.18 -11.53
N LYS A 212 17.78 8.24 -10.58
CA LYS A 212 18.66 9.40 -10.38
C LYS A 212 19.43 9.76 -11.65
N ARG A 213 19.99 8.75 -12.33
CA ARG A 213 20.71 8.94 -13.59
C ARG A 213 19.76 9.38 -14.71
N ALA A 214 18.55 8.83 -14.77
CA ALA A 214 17.53 9.23 -15.73
C ALA A 214 17.14 10.71 -15.53
N ALA A 215 16.85 11.12 -14.30
CA ALA A 215 16.48 12.50 -13.95
C ALA A 215 17.60 13.53 -14.23
N THR A 216 18.86 13.08 -14.28
CA THR A 216 20.00 13.91 -14.70
C THR A 216 20.00 14.19 -16.21
N LEU A 217 19.50 13.25 -17.02
CA LEU A 217 19.42 13.40 -18.48
C LEU A 217 18.21 14.24 -18.92
N THR A 218 17.14 14.25 -18.13
CA THR A 218 15.91 15.06 -18.37
C THR A 218 15.60 15.92 -17.14
N PRO A 219 16.34 17.04 -16.94
CA PRO A 219 16.21 17.87 -15.76
C PRO A 219 14.88 18.65 -15.67
N ASP A 220 14.05 18.60 -16.70
CA ASP A 220 12.76 19.29 -16.84
C ASP A 220 11.55 18.34 -16.80
N ASP A 221 11.78 17.05 -16.51
CA ASP A 221 10.73 16.04 -16.38
C ASP A 221 10.28 15.91 -14.91
N ALA A 222 9.10 16.45 -14.60
CA ALA A 222 8.50 16.36 -13.27
C ALA A 222 8.03 14.95 -12.93
N GLY A 223 7.38 14.24 -13.87
CA GLY A 223 6.89 12.88 -13.63
C GLY A 223 8.00 11.88 -13.36
N LEU A 224 9.17 12.06 -13.98
CA LEU A 224 10.34 11.25 -13.65
C LEU A 224 10.90 11.52 -12.25
N ARG A 225 10.77 12.75 -11.75
CA ARG A 225 11.15 13.11 -10.37
C ARG A 225 10.17 12.55 -9.36
N GLU A 226 8.87 12.63 -9.64
CA GLU A 226 7.83 11.97 -8.84
C GLU A 226 8.10 10.46 -8.74
N GLN A 227 8.38 9.80 -9.88
CA GLN A 227 8.73 8.37 -9.89
C GLN A 227 10.00 8.05 -9.09
N LEU A 228 11.02 8.91 -9.15
CA LEU A 228 12.20 8.79 -8.27
C LEU A 228 11.81 8.95 -6.80
N GLY A 229 10.93 9.90 -6.50
CA GLY A 229 10.35 10.15 -5.18
C GLY A 229 9.69 8.91 -4.61
N ASP A 230 8.78 8.29 -5.38
CA ASP A 230 8.06 7.08 -5.02
C ASP A 230 8.99 5.92 -4.73
N VAL A 231 9.89 5.60 -5.66
CA VAL A 231 10.78 4.45 -5.51
C VAL A 231 11.73 4.64 -4.33
N ALA A 232 12.22 5.87 -4.11
CA ALA A 232 13.06 6.19 -2.96
C ALA A 232 12.27 6.11 -1.64
N LEU A 233 10.99 6.51 -1.63
CA LEU A 233 10.11 6.37 -0.47
C LEU A 233 9.90 4.90 -0.10
N PHE A 234 9.60 4.04 -1.08
CA PHE A 234 9.52 2.59 -0.85
C PHE A 234 10.86 1.97 -0.45
N ALA A 235 11.98 2.54 -0.91
CA ALA A 235 13.32 2.17 -0.45
C ALA A 235 13.66 2.68 0.96
N GLN A 236 12.77 3.44 1.59
CA GLN A 236 12.97 4.16 2.86
C GLN A 236 14.13 5.19 2.82
N ASP A 237 14.54 5.62 1.62
CA ASP A 237 15.49 6.72 1.41
C ASP A 237 14.73 8.05 1.38
N TYR A 238 14.24 8.46 2.56
CA TYR A 238 13.43 9.67 2.71
C TYR A 238 14.15 10.95 2.27
N SER A 239 15.49 10.97 2.31
CA SER A 239 16.27 12.13 1.87
C SER A 239 16.20 12.29 0.35
N VAL A 240 16.37 11.20 -0.40
CA VAL A 240 16.23 11.23 -1.85
C VAL A 240 14.78 11.47 -2.26
N ALA A 241 13.84 10.81 -1.58
CA ALA A 241 12.43 10.95 -1.88
C ALA A 241 11.97 12.41 -1.77
N LYS A 242 12.23 13.04 -0.62
CA LYS A 242 11.91 14.46 -0.39
C LYS A 242 12.57 15.37 -1.44
N ALA A 243 13.87 15.19 -1.71
CA ALA A 243 14.58 16.01 -2.69
C ALA A 243 14.02 15.87 -4.12
N ALA A 244 13.53 14.69 -4.49
CA ALA A 244 12.92 14.43 -5.78
C ALA A 244 11.56 15.14 -5.89
N TYR A 245 10.70 15.05 -4.87
CA TYR A 245 9.43 15.78 -4.80
C TYR A 245 9.60 17.30 -4.78
N GLU A 246 10.60 17.82 -4.04
CA GLU A 246 10.95 19.26 -4.11
C GLU A 246 11.37 19.70 -5.52
N ALA A 247 12.04 18.83 -6.26
CA ALA A 247 12.45 19.10 -7.64
C ALA A 247 11.26 19.02 -8.61
N ALA A 248 10.30 18.10 -8.39
CA ALA A 248 9.07 17.99 -9.15
C ALA A 248 8.20 19.25 -8.95
N LEU A 249 7.99 19.66 -7.70
CA LEU A 249 7.21 20.85 -7.36
C LEU A 249 7.80 22.14 -7.98
N LYS A 250 9.12 22.25 -8.11
CA LYS A 250 9.76 23.39 -8.80
C LYS A 250 9.36 23.47 -10.27
N LEU A 251 9.13 22.34 -10.92
CA LEU A 251 8.67 22.26 -12.31
C LEU A 251 7.15 22.42 -12.42
N GLN A 252 6.41 21.96 -11.40
CA GLN A 252 4.96 22.04 -11.32
C GLN A 252 4.51 22.67 -9.99
N PRO A 253 4.58 24.01 -9.82
CA PRO A 253 4.36 24.68 -8.52
C PRO A 253 2.97 24.55 -7.90
N ARG A 254 2.04 23.87 -8.57
CA ARG A 254 0.66 23.59 -8.12
C ARG A 254 0.33 22.09 -8.21
N SER A 255 1.32 21.22 -8.22
CA SER A 255 1.10 19.77 -8.11
C SER A 255 0.56 19.47 -6.71
N ALA A 256 -0.71 19.07 -6.61
CA ALA A 256 -1.34 18.69 -5.34
C ALA A 256 -0.62 17.49 -4.71
N LEU A 257 -0.24 16.52 -5.56
CA LEU A 257 0.56 15.35 -5.18
C LEU A 257 1.87 15.75 -4.50
N ASP A 258 2.70 16.58 -5.16
CA ASP A 258 4.00 16.97 -4.61
C ASP A 258 3.85 17.73 -3.29
N LEU A 259 2.85 18.61 -3.19
CA LEU A 259 2.57 19.39 -1.98
C LEU A 259 2.15 18.50 -0.80
N LYS A 260 1.29 17.52 -1.04
CA LYS A 260 0.88 16.52 -0.04
C LYS A 260 2.08 15.73 0.46
N MET A 261 2.89 15.19 -0.47
CA MET A 261 4.07 14.41 -0.10
C MET A 261 5.08 15.23 0.70
N LEU A 262 5.32 16.49 0.34
CA LEU A 262 6.18 17.39 1.10
C LEU A 262 5.60 17.76 2.47
N GLY A 263 4.28 17.89 2.58
CA GLY A 263 3.58 18.06 3.86
C GLY A 263 3.79 16.86 4.79
N GLU A 264 3.67 15.64 4.26
CA GLU A 264 3.95 14.40 4.99
C GLU A 264 5.43 14.31 5.41
N PHE A 265 6.38 14.67 4.53
CA PHE A 265 7.80 14.73 4.88
C PHE A 265 8.08 15.77 5.97
N ALA A 266 7.41 16.92 5.95
CA ALA A 266 7.55 17.95 6.97
C ALA A 266 7.13 17.41 8.35
N VAL A 267 6.11 16.55 8.42
CA VAL A 267 5.73 15.85 9.66
C VAL A 267 6.72 14.74 10.00
N ALA A 268 6.92 13.79 9.09
CA ALA A 268 7.61 12.54 9.40
C ALA A 268 9.12 12.74 9.61
N VAL A 269 9.75 13.59 8.79
CA VAL A 269 11.21 13.79 8.74
C VAL A 269 11.62 15.08 9.44
N ASP A 270 11.01 16.22 9.09
CA ASP A 270 11.49 17.53 9.57
C ASP A 270 10.93 17.92 10.94
N LYS A 271 9.85 17.24 11.38
CA LYS A 271 9.12 17.57 12.60
C LYS A 271 8.56 19.00 12.60
N ASP A 272 8.23 19.53 11.41
CA ASP A 272 7.72 20.88 11.17
C ASP A 272 6.23 20.84 10.79
N SER A 273 5.35 20.96 11.79
CA SER A 273 3.91 21.02 11.58
C SER A 273 3.45 22.32 10.90
N THR A 274 4.26 23.38 10.94
CA THR A 274 3.92 24.67 10.29
C THR A 274 4.13 24.57 8.78
N ALA A 275 5.25 24.00 8.36
CA ALA A 275 5.49 23.69 6.95
C ALA A 275 4.44 22.71 6.42
N ALA A 276 4.16 21.63 7.16
CA ALA A 276 3.13 20.66 6.80
C ALA A 276 1.76 21.31 6.57
N ALA A 277 1.28 22.12 7.53
CA ALA A 277 -0.01 22.80 7.41
C ALA A 277 -0.03 23.88 6.31
N LYS A 278 1.12 24.40 5.88
CA LYS A 278 1.22 25.33 4.75
C LYS A 278 1.10 24.59 3.42
N ASP A 279 1.86 23.51 3.26
CA ASP A 279 1.90 22.75 2.02
C ASP A 279 0.56 22.02 1.78
N GLU A 280 -0.07 21.50 2.83
CA GLU A 280 -1.40 20.89 2.76
C GLU A 280 -2.49 21.89 2.33
N ARG A 281 -2.46 23.13 2.85
CA ARG A 281 -3.37 24.19 2.37
C ARG A 281 -3.15 24.50 0.89
N ALA A 282 -1.91 24.45 0.42
CA ALA A 282 -1.60 24.65 -0.99
C ALA A 282 -2.06 23.46 -1.85
N ALA A 283 -1.93 22.23 -1.36
CA ALA A 283 -2.43 21.02 -2.01
C ALA A 283 -3.94 21.08 -2.21
N ILE A 284 -4.69 21.40 -1.14
CA ILE A 284 -6.15 21.60 -1.18
C ILE A 284 -6.54 22.73 -2.12
N SER A 285 -5.74 23.80 -2.20
CA SER A 285 -6.00 24.89 -3.15
C SER A 285 -5.80 24.47 -4.61
N ALA A 286 -4.91 23.50 -4.87
CA ALA A 286 -4.68 22.93 -6.18
C ALA A 286 -5.73 21.88 -6.57
N GLU A 287 -6.15 21.06 -5.61
CA GLU A 287 -7.20 20.05 -5.76
C GLU A 287 -8.24 20.16 -4.62
N PRO A 288 -9.26 21.04 -4.77
CA PRO A 288 -10.22 21.31 -3.70
C PRO A 288 -11.20 20.17 -3.39
N THR A 289 -11.09 19.04 -4.07
CA THR A 289 -11.97 17.87 -3.91
C THR A 289 -11.33 16.74 -3.12
N ASP A 290 -10.06 16.89 -2.73
CA ASP A 290 -9.34 15.90 -1.91
C ASP A 290 -9.77 16.04 -0.43
N ASP A 291 -10.63 15.12 0.00
CA ASP A 291 -11.17 15.08 1.34
C ASP A 291 -10.16 14.58 2.38
N GLU A 292 -9.24 13.70 1.95
CA GLU A 292 -8.15 13.19 2.76
C GLU A 292 -7.14 14.30 3.10
N ALA A 293 -6.77 15.12 2.13
CA ALA A 293 -5.92 16.30 2.31
C ALA A 293 -6.47 17.25 3.40
N GLY A 294 -7.78 17.54 3.32
CA GLY A 294 -8.49 18.33 4.31
C GLY A 294 -8.44 17.73 5.72
N ALA A 295 -8.63 16.41 5.80
CA ALA A 295 -8.60 15.69 7.06
C ALA A 295 -7.20 15.65 7.69
N TYR A 296 -6.16 15.48 6.86
CA TYR A 296 -4.77 15.53 7.29
C TYR A 296 -4.39 16.92 7.82
N LEU A 297 -4.79 18.01 7.15
CA LEU A 297 -4.54 19.38 7.62
C LEU A 297 -5.10 19.60 9.03
N VAL A 298 -6.34 19.19 9.27
CA VAL A 298 -6.98 19.34 10.59
C VAL A 298 -6.22 18.54 11.64
N ALA A 299 -5.82 17.30 11.33
CA ALA A 299 -5.05 16.47 12.24
C ALA A 299 -3.67 17.10 12.58
N VAL A 300 -2.96 17.63 11.58
CA VAL A 300 -1.69 18.35 11.79
C VAL A 300 -1.91 19.58 12.68
N LEU A 301 -2.91 20.41 12.39
CA LEU A 301 -3.19 21.62 13.16
C LEU A 301 -3.57 21.30 14.61
N ARG A 302 -4.47 20.34 14.81
CA ARG A 302 -5.00 19.97 16.13
C ARG A 302 -3.97 19.23 16.96
N TYR A 303 -3.39 18.16 16.42
CA TYR A 303 -2.58 17.24 17.23
C TYR A 303 -1.10 17.61 17.25
N LEU A 304 -0.56 18.21 16.18
CA LEU A 304 0.86 18.54 16.12
C LEU A 304 1.12 20.02 16.44
N ALA A 305 0.41 20.94 15.77
CA ALA A 305 0.54 22.37 16.03
C ALA A 305 -0.19 22.83 17.30
N LYS A 306 -1.12 22.01 17.83
CA LYS A 306 -1.96 22.31 18.99
C LYS A 306 -2.76 23.61 18.83
N ASP A 307 -3.19 23.90 17.61
CA ASP A 307 -4.00 25.07 17.24
C ASP A 307 -5.43 24.64 16.88
N GLU A 308 -6.27 24.50 17.91
CA GLU A 308 -7.67 24.09 17.75
C GLU A 308 -8.49 25.10 16.95
N THR A 309 -8.16 26.39 17.04
CA THR A 309 -8.90 27.43 16.31
C THR A 309 -8.63 27.32 14.82
N ALA A 310 -7.37 27.14 14.42
CA ALA A 310 -7.03 26.90 13.02
C ALA A 310 -7.56 25.54 12.53
N ALA A 311 -7.53 24.50 13.37
CA ALA A 311 -8.09 23.20 13.03
C ALA A 311 -9.59 23.27 12.74
N MET A 312 -10.37 23.93 13.60
CA MET A 312 -11.80 24.16 13.37
C MET A 312 -12.07 24.99 12.11
N GLN A 313 -11.26 26.03 11.86
CA GLN A 313 -11.37 26.81 10.62
C GLN A 313 -11.10 25.95 9.38
N ALA A 314 -10.01 25.19 9.39
CA ALA A 314 -9.67 24.26 8.32
C ALA A 314 -10.78 23.23 8.12
N ALA A 315 -11.30 22.63 9.19
CA ALA A 315 -12.39 21.67 9.14
C ALA A 315 -13.62 22.22 8.41
N THR A 316 -13.85 23.54 8.37
CA THR A 316 -14.99 24.15 7.65
C THR A 316 -14.69 24.57 6.20
N GLN A 317 -13.45 24.44 5.72
CA GLN A 317 -12.96 25.10 4.48
C GLN A 317 -12.29 24.18 3.47
N THR A 318 -12.08 22.90 3.79
CA THR A 318 -11.09 22.07 3.09
C THR A 318 -11.61 21.29 1.87
N VAL A 319 -12.93 21.21 1.62
CA VAL A 319 -13.48 20.39 0.52
C VAL A 319 -14.63 21.07 -0.24
N ALA A 320 -14.58 21.04 -1.57
CA ALA A 320 -15.61 21.50 -2.49
C ALA A 320 -16.48 20.34 -3.00
N PRO A 321 -17.82 20.49 -3.11
CA PRO A 321 -18.67 19.45 -3.70
C PRO A 321 -18.40 19.29 -5.21
N GLY A 322 -18.45 18.04 -5.68
CA GLY A 322 -18.31 17.73 -7.09
C GLY A 322 -19.51 18.22 -7.91
N GLY A 323 -19.27 19.11 -8.90
CA GLY A 323 -20.21 19.30 -10.02
C GLY A 323 -20.88 20.67 -10.23
N SER A 324 -20.37 21.81 -9.76
CA SER A 324 -20.96 23.13 -10.13
C SER A 324 -19.98 24.12 -10.77
N SER A 325 -20.40 24.71 -11.90
CA SER A 325 -19.76 25.84 -12.59
C SER A 325 -20.05 27.20 -11.92
N THR A 326 -20.31 27.19 -10.62
CA THR A 326 -20.58 28.34 -9.75
C THR A 326 -19.92 27.98 -8.42
N PRO A 327 -19.15 28.86 -7.77
CA PRO A 327 -18.43 28.51 -6.54
C PRO A 327 -19.46 28.02 -5.50
N PRO A 328 -19.52 26.72 -5.20
CA PRO A 328 -20.45 26.21 -4.22
C PRO A 328 -19.90 26.53 -2.82
N ALA A 329 -20.79 26.72 -1.84
CA ALA A 329 -20.37 26.67 -0.44
C ALA A 329 -19.64 25.34 -0.20
N ALA A 330 -18.40 25.40 0.29
CA ALA A 330 -17.58 24.24 0.59
C ALA A 330 -18.38 23.24 1.44
N THR A 331 -18.62 22.02 0.93
CA THR A 331 -19.10 20.91 1.73
C THR A 331 -17.88 20.23 2.29
N PHE A 332 -17.50 20.64 3.49
CA PHE A 332 -16.32 20.20 4.20
C PHE A 332 -16.49 18.83 4.85
N VAL A 333 -15.38 18.18 5.20
CA VAL A 333 -15.38 16.98 6.05
C VAL A 333 -15.40 17.41 7.51
N ASP A 334 -16.52 17.17 8.18
CA ASP A 334 -16.64 17.36 9.62
C ASP A 334 -15.98 16.18 10.35
N LEU A 335 -14.67 16.29 10.61
CA LEU A 335 -13.92 15.24 11.29
C LEU A 335 -14.39 15.00 12.72
N ASP A 336 -14.90 16.02 13.40
CA ASP A 336 -15.43 15.88 14.75
C ASP A 336 -16.71 15.05 14.73
N LYS A 337 -17.61 15.37 13.80
CA LYS A 337 -18.79 14.54 13.57
C LYS A 337 -18.42 13.12 13.16
N ALA A 338 -17.48 12.94 12.25
CA ALA A 338 -17.07 11.61 11.82
C ALA A 338 -16.43 10.80 12.97
N ALA A 339 -15.61 11.42 13.81
CA ALA A 339 -15.05 10.77 15.01
C ALA A 339 -16.15 10.37 16.01
N LEU A 340 -17.14 11.23 16.24
CA LEU A 340 -18.30 10.94 17.10
C LEU A 340 -19.18 9.83 16.54
N ASP A 341 -19.45 9.84 15.23
CA ASP A 341 -20.25 8.81 14.56
C ASP A 341 -19.54 7.44 14.66
N ARG A 342 -18.21 7.41 14.48
CA ARG A 342 -17.40 6.19 14.63
C ARG A 342 -17.34 5.70 16.07
N GLN A 343 -17.18 6.61 17.04
CA GLN A 343 -17.28 6.30 18.47
C GLN A 343 -18.64 5.73 18.84
N ALA A 344 -19.73 6.25 18.29
CA ALA A 344 -21.07 5.74 18.55
C ALA A 344 -21.24 4.28 18.07
N VAL A 345 -20.70 3.94 16.89
CA VAL A 345 -20.68 2.57 16.37
C VAL A 345 -19.86 1.64 17.29
N ALA A 346 -18.66 2.06 17.71
CA ALA A 346 -17.83 1.28 18.62
C ALA A 346 -18.55 1.04 19.96
N LEU A 347 -19.14 2.09 20.55
CA LEU A 347 -19.85 2.02 21.83
C LEU A 347 -21.07 1.08 21.75
N ASP A 348 -21.89 1.17 20.71
CA ASP A 348 -23.03 0.26 20.54
C ASP A 348 -22.56 -1.19 20.37
N THR A 349 -21.49 -1.40 19.61
CA THR A 349 -20.90 -2.73 19.38
C THR A 349 -20.40 -3.35 20.70
N VAL A 350 -19.65 -2.60 21.51
CA VAL A 350 -19.22 -3.06 22.85
C VAL A 350 -20.44 -3.37 23.71
N ASN A 351 -21.42 -2.47 23.74
CA ASN A 351 -22.61 -2.66 24.57
C ASN A 351 -23.49 -3.83 24.12
N ARG A 352 -23.48 -4.19 22.83
CA ARG A 352 -24.10 -5.42 22.33
C ARG A 352 -23.42 -6.66 22.94
N TYR A 353 -22.09 -6.73 22.93
CA TYR A 353 -21.36 -7.85 23.55
C TYR A 353 -21.53 -7.89 25.07
N ARG A 354 -21.54 -6.73 25.73
CA ARG A 354 -21.83 -6.64 27.17
C ARG A 354 -23.21 -7.17 27.50
N ARG A 355 -24.25 -6.80 26.73
CA ARG A 355 -25.61 -7.36 26.90
C ARG A 355 -25.64 -8.88 26.71
N LEU A 356 -24.94 -9.41 25.71
CA LEU A 356 -24.81 -10.85 25.49
C LEU A 356 -24.19 -11.54 26.72
N ALA A 357 -23.16 -10.95 27.31
CA ALA A 357 -22.51 -11.44 28.53
C ALA A 357 -23.30 -11.14 29.84
N GLY A 358 -24.53 -10.62 29.75
CA GLY A 358 -25.36 -10.27 30.90
C GLY A 358 -24.88 -9.05 31.70
N LEU A 359 -24.02 -8.22 31.12
CA LEU A 359 -23.49 -7.00 31.72
C LEU A 359 -24.35 -5.78 31.39
N THR A 360 -24.29 -4.79 32.28
CA THR A 360 -24.90 -3.48 32.03
C THR A 360 -24.14 -2.74 30.93
N PRO A 361 -24.84 -2.09 29.98
CA PRO A 361 -24.21 -1.17 29.05
C PRO A 361 -23.44 -0.07 29.78
N VAL A 362 -22.34 0.39 29.16
CA VAL A 362 -21.51 1.50 29.63
C VAL A 362 -21.73 2.71 28.74
N SER A 363 -21.42 3.89 29.27
CA SER A 363 -21.43 5.14 28.53
C SER A 363 -20.04 5.51 28.05
N SER A 364 -19.95 6.44 27.10
CA SER A 364 -18.69 7.10 26.78
C SER A 364 -18.63 8.50 27.38
N THR A 365 -17.42 8.98 27.67
CA THR A 365 -17.20 10.37 28.11
C THR A 365 -16.36 11.15 27.10
N PRO A 366 -16.62 12.45 26.93
CA PRO A 366 -15.84 13.29 26.01
C PRO A 366 -14.34 13.28 26.32
N VAL A 367 -13.97 13.29 27.61
CA VAL A 367 -12.56 13.35 28.03
C VAL A 367 -11.80 12.07 27.65
N VAL A 368 -12.38 10.89 27.94
CA VAL A 368 -11.72 9.61 27.60
C VAL A 368 -11.71 9.41 26.08
N HIS A 369 -12.73 9.87 25.36
CA HIS A 369 -12.72 9.89 23.90
C HIS A 369 -11.61 10.76 23.33
N GLN A 370 -11.43 11.98 23.84
CA GLN A 370 -10.36 12.87 23.43
C GLN A 370 -8.97 12.27 23.67
N ALA A 371 -8.78 11.61 24.83
CA ALA A 371 -7.53 10.91 25.14
C ALA A 371 -7.23 9.78 24.14
N ALA A 372 -8.21 8.90 23.90
CA ALA A 372 -8.07 7.81 22.94
C ALA A 372 -7.81 8.32 21.51
N LEU A 373 -8.52 9.38 21.09
CA LEU A 373 -8.38 9.96 19.76
C LEU A 373 -7.01 10.65 19.58
N ALA A 374 -6.55 11.40 20.60
CA ALA A 374 -5.22 11.99 20.59
C ALA A 374 -4.13 10.91 20.50
N HIS A 375 -4.30 9.80 21.22
CA HIS A 375 -3.36 8.69 21.16
C HIS A 375 -3.36 7.96 19.81
N ALA A 376 -4.54 7.76 19.20
CA ALA A 376 -4.64 7.21 17.85
C ALA A 376 -3.85 8.05 16.83
N PHE A 377 -3.99 9.38 16.88
CA PHE A 377 -3.22 10.29 16.03
C PHE A 377 -1.74 10.38 16.41
N TYR A 378 -1.40 10.27 17.70
CA TYR A 378 0.00 10.18 18.13
C TYR A 378 0.68 8.97 17.46
N THR A 379 0.04 7.81 17.52
CA THR A 379 0.56 6.57 16.90
C THR A 379 0.60 6.68 15.38
N PHE A 380 -0.38 7.32 14.76
CA PHE A 380 -0.37 7.63 13.31
C PHE A 380 0.87 8.46 12.92
N PHE A 381 1.12 9.58 13.59
CA PHE A 381 2.23 10.48 13.23
C PHE A 381 3.62 9.97 13.64
N ASN A 382 3.68 9.08 14.63
CA ASN A 382 4.93 8.60 15.20
C ASN A 382 5.19 7.11 14.95
N GLY A 383 4.41 6.43 14.10
CA GLY A 383 4.47 4.98 13.87
C GLY A 383 5.85 4.43 13.45
N ALA A 384 6.71 5.30 12.92
CA ALA A 384 8.09 4.96 12.57
C ALA A 384 9.04 4.85 13.80
N LEU A 385 8.67 5.42 14.95
CA LEU A 385 9.49 5.40 16.16
C LEU A 385 9.65 3.95 16.67
N PRO A 386 10.89 3.45 16.86
CA PRO A 386 11.11 2.08 17.34
C PRO A 386 10.47 1.78 18.69
N SER A 387 10.33 2.80 19.53
CA SER A 387 9.81 2.78 20.89
C SER A 387 8.33 2.45 21.01
N ILE A 388 7.55 2.74 19.97
CA ILE A 388 6.10 2.50 19.95
C ILE A 388 5.73 1.28 19.09
N ARG A 389 6.72 0.48 18.69
CA ARG A 389 6.49 -0.80 18.01
C ARG A 389 6.02 -1.86 19.01
N ASP A 390 5.24 -2.81 18.50
CA ASP A 390 4.73 -3.96 19.23
C ASP A 390 4.02 -3.53 20.53
N LEU A 391 4.37 -4.04 21.70
CA LEU A 391 3.76 -3.61 22.98
C LEU A 391 4.07 -2.15 23.36
N GLY A 392 5.04 -1.52 22.70
CA GLY A 392 5.33 -0.10 22.85
C GLY A 392 4.19 0.80 22.38
N ILE A 393 3.28 0.29 21.54
CA ILE A 393 2.18 1.06 20.94
C ILE A 393 1.24 1.70 21.97
N HIS A 394 1.19 1.17 23.19
CA HIS A 394 0.41 1.71 24.31
C HIS A 394 1.02 2.94 24.97
N LYS A 395 2.24 3.33 24.57
CA LYS A 395 3.03 4.40 25.18
C LYS A 395 3.17 5.58 24.24
N GLU A 396 3.47 6.72 24.83
CA GLU A 396 3.99 7.87 24.10
C GLU A 396 5.38 8.24 24.61
N GLU A 397 6.30 8.53 23.70
CA GLU A 397 7.57 9.17 24.02
C GLU A 397 7.42 10.69 24.08
N ALA A 398 8.00 11.30 25.11
CA ALA A 398 7.94 12.75 25.34
C ALA A 398 8.56 13.58 24.21
N SER A 399 9.47 13.01 23.41
CA SER A 399 10.05 13.63 22.22
C SER A 399 9.20 13.48 20.95
N GLY A 400 8.18 12.60 20.98
CA GLY A 400 7.28 12.39 19.85
C GLY A 400 6.34 13.57 19.64
N GLN A 401 6.03 13.86 18.38
CA GLN A 401 5.13 14.97 18.07
C GLN A 401 3.73 14.65 18.57
N GLY A 402 3.07 15.66 19.15
CA GLY A 402 1.70 15.51 19.65
C GLY A 402 1.57 14.85 21.02
N TYR A 403 2.67 14.53 21.70
CA TYR A 403 2.70 13.92 23.06
C TYR A 403 1.68 14.56 24.03
N THR A 404 0.97 13.70 24.75
CA THR A 404 -0.01 14.04 25.78
C THR A 404 0.27 13.32 27.10
N GLY A 405 0.86 12.12 27.07
CA GLY A 405 1.21 11.35 28.26
C GLY A 405 1.80 9.96 27.95
N ASP A 406 2.70 9.49 28.80
CA ASP A 406 3.44 8.23 28.62
C ASP A 406 2.61 6.95 28.72
N ASN A 407 1.39 7.01 29.27
CA ASN A 407 0.48 5.88 29.41
C ASN A 407 -0.99 6.34 29.39
N VAL A 408 -1.93 5.40 29.25
CA VAL A 408 -3.38 5.68 29.14
C VAL A 408 -3.92 6.62 30.22
N LEU A 409 -3.47 6.49 31.47
CA LEU A 409 -3.94 7.35 32.55
C LEU A 409 -3.36 8.76 32.46
N SER A 410 -2.05 8.90 32.20
CA SER A 410 -1.43 10.22 32.08
C SER A 410 -1.98 10.99 30.87
N ARG A 411 -2.28 10.30 29.76
CA ARG A 411 -3.01 10.88 28.61
C ARG A 411 -4.41 11.34 28.99
N ALA A 412 -5.20 10.54 29.69
CA ALA A 412 -6.52 10.96 30.14
C ALA A 412 -6.45 12.15 31.12
N GLN A 413 -5.48 12.16 32.03
CA GLN A 413 -5.25 13.25 32.97
C GLN A 413 -4.86 14.56 32.28
N HIS A 414 -4.13 14.50 31.16
CA HIS A 414 -3.84 15.67 30.32
C HIS A 414 -5.13 16.39 29.89
N PHE A 415 -6.19 15.63 29.57
CA PHE A 415 -7.52 16.16 29.22
C PHE A 415 -8.44 16.39 30.44
N GLY A 416 -7.89 16.36 31.66
CA GLY A 416 -8.63 16.67 32.90
C GLY A 416 -9.38 15.49 33.51
N TYR A 417 -9.07 14.25 33.12
CA TYR A 417 -9.68 13.06 33.74
C TYR A 417 -9.16 12.84 35.18
N PRO A 418 -10.02 12.49 36.15
CA PRO A 418 -9.58 12.20 37.51
C PRO A 418 -8.77 10.89 37.57
N GLN A 419 -7.91 10.76 38.58
CA GLN A 419 -7.13 9.55 38.80
C GLN A 419 -8.05 8.33 39.02
N ARG A 420 -8.01 7.37 38.09
CA ARG A 420 -8.69 6.07 38.17
C ARG A 420 -7.83 4.99 37.52
N SER A 421 -8.19 3.73 37.77
CA SER A 421 -7.63 2.61 37.01
C SER A 421 -8.14 2.66 35.58
N MET A 422 -7.24 2.46 34.62
CA MET A 422 -7.54 2.45 33.19
C MET A 422 -6.82 1.32 32.48
N ALA A 423 -7.38 0.90 31.35
CA ALA A 423 -6.76 -0.01 30.40
C ALA A 423 -7.03 0.49 28.98
N GLU A 424 -6.30 -0.07 28.03
CA GLU A 424 -6.34 0.32 26.63
C GLU A 424 -6.26 -0.92 25.75
N VAL A 425 -6.98 -0.90 24.63
CA VAL A 425 -6.84 -1.88 23.56
C VAL A 425 -6.65 -1.15 22.23
N ILE A 426 -5.78 -1.69 21.36
CA ILE A 426 -5.41 -1.07 20.09
C ILE A 426 -5.52 -2.10 18.96
N THR A 427 -5.93 -1.67 17.77
CA THR A 427 -5.92 -2.50 16.55
C THR A 427 -5.75 -1.63 15.30
N HIS A 428 -5.56 -2.29 14.16
CA HIS A 428 -5.42 -1.69 12.83
C HIS A 428 -6.48 -2.25 11.89
N ARG A 429 -7.67 -1.65 11.92
CA ARG A 429 -8.86 -2.01 11.13
C ARG A 429 -9.49 -0.78 10.50
N THR A 430 -10.18 -0.97 9.39
CA THR A 430 -10.81 0.17 8.70
C THR A 430 -12.11 0.66 9.37
N GLU A 431 -12.82 -0.21 10.11
CA GLU A 431 -14.16 0.10 10.64
C GLU A 431 -14.28 -0.15 12.16
N PRO A 432 -15.06 0.68 12.90
CA PRO A 432 -15.14 0.59 14.36
C PRO A 432 -15.77 -0.71 14.88
N ALA A 433 -16.81 -1.21 14.21
CA ALA A 433 -17.44 -2.47 14.61
C ALA A 433 -16.48 -3.66 14.42
N GLY A 434 -15.67 -3.65 13.36
CA GLY A 434 -14.63 -4.65 13.12
C GLY A 434 -13.52 -4.59 14.16
N ALA A 435 -13.08 -3.39 14.56
CA ALA A 435 -12.12 -3.22 15.63
C ALA A 435 -12.60 -3.81 16.97
N VAL A 436 -13.86 -3.54 17.34
CA VAL A 436 -14.46 -4.11 18.56
C VAL A 436 -14.62 -5.62 18.46
N ALA A 437 -15.03 -6.14 17.30
CA ALA A 437 -15.14 -7.59 17.10
C ALA A 437 -13.79 -8.28 17.24
N ASP A 438 -12.71 -7.72 16.70
CA ASP A 438 -11.35 -8.21 16.86
C ASP A 438 -10.93 -8.32 18.34
N TRP A 439 -11.14 -7.26 19.12
CA TRP A 439 -10.81 -7.28 20.54
C TRP A 439 -11.66 -8.26 21.33
N ILE A 440 -12.93 -8.43 20.96
CA ILE A 440 -13.81 -9.42 21.58
C ILE A 440 -13.43 -10.85 21.16
N ASP A 441 -12.92 -11.07 19.95
CA ASP A 441 -12.56 -12.40 19.47
C ASP A 441 -11.18 -12.87 19.96
N SER A 442 -10.36 -11.97 20.51
CA SER A 442 -9.08 -12.28 21.13
C SER A 442 -9.21 -12.64 22.64
N VAL A 443 -8.08 -12.91 23.29
CA VAL A 443 -8.01 -13.32 24.70
C VAL A 443 -7.80 -12.11 25.62
N TYR A 444 -6.64 -11.46 25.51
CA TYR A 444 -6.22 -10.37 26.39
C TYR A 444 -7.05 -9.10 26.17
N HIS A 445 -7.33 -8.69 24.93
CA HIS A 445 -8.15 -7.50 24.67
C HIS A 445 -9.62 -7.65 25.11
N ARG A 446 -10.14 -8.88 25.19
CA ARG A 446 -11.53 -9.14 25.61
C ARG A 446 -11.75 -8.82 27.09
N PHE A 447 -10.79 -9.15 27.94
CA PHE A 447 -10.91 -9.00 29.39
C PHE A 447 -11.34 -7.58 29.81
N PRO A 448 -10.61 -6.50 29.43
CA PRO A 448 -10.98 -5.15 29.85
C PRO A 448 -12.39 -4.73 29.40
N LEU A 449 -12.84 -5.15 28.20
CA LEU A 449 -14.15 -4.81 27.64
C LEU A 449 -15.33 -5.48 28.36
N LEU A 450 -15.12 -6.70 28.87
CA LEU A 450 -16.16 -7.50 29.53
C LEU A 450 -16.05 -7.54 31.05
N ARG A 451 -15.19 -6.72 31.64
CA ARG A 451 -15.16 -6.53 33.10
C ARG A 451 -16.48 -5.96 33.62
N ALA A 452 -16.92 -6.49 34.76
CA ALA A 452 -18.16 -6.07 35.41
C ALA A 452 -18.06 -4.70 36.08
N ASP A 453 -16.84 -4.26 36.43
CA ASP A 453 -16.56 -2.97 37.07
C ASP A 453 -16.15 -1.85 36.08
N LEU A 454 -16.22 -2.13 34.77
CA LEU A 454 -16.08 -1.13 33.71
C LEU A 454 -17.18 -0.07 33.84
N VAL A 455 -16.79 1.20 33.88
CA VAL A 455 -17.71 2.32 34.12
C VAL A 455 -18.00 3.07 32.84
N GLU A 456 -16.94 3.39 32.11
CA GLU A 456 -16.97 4.24 30.93
C GLU A 456 -15.78 3.93 30.02
N LEU A 457 -15.94 4.27 28.75
CA LEU A 457 -14.93 4.08 27.72
C LEU A 457 -14.81 5.31 26.81
N GLY A 458 -13.74 5.40 26.04
CA GLY A 458 -13.54 6.34 24.95
C GLY A 458 -12.94 5.61 23.76
N TYR A 459 -13.32 6.03 22.55
CA TYR A 459 -12.86 5.38 21.32
C TYR A 459 -12.20 6.42 20.41
N GLY A 460 -10.94 6.20 20.05
CA GLY A 460 -10.18 7.01 19.12
C GLY A 460 -9.95 6.28 17.80
N ASP A 461 -9.99 7.02 16.70
CA ASP A 461 -9.81 6.46 15.36
C ASP A 461 -9.09 7.46 14.45
N ALA A 462 -7.83 7.17 14.14
CA ALA A 462 -7.08 7.89 13.11
C ALA A 462 -7.24 7.14 11.79
N TYR A 463 -8.19 7.56 10.96
CA TYR A 463 -8.58 6.87 9.71
C TYR A 463 -8.04 7.54 8.44
N LEU A 464 -6.87 8.16 8.52
CA LEU A 464 -6.22 8.83 7.39
C LEU A 464 -5.27 7.88 6.66
N GLY A 465 -5.24 7.91 5.34
CA GLY A 465 -4.35 7.06 4.56
C GLY A 465 -4.66 5.57 4.68
N PRO A 466 -3.77 4.72 4.16
CA PRO A 466 -3.89 3.27 4.30
C PRO A 466 -3.62 2.77 5.73
N MET A 467 -3.09 3.61 6.62
CA MET A 467 -2.71 3.25 7.98
C MET A 467 -3.73 3.77 9.00
N THR A 468 -4.69 2.93 9.34
CA THR A 468 -5.70 3.25 10.36
C THR A 468 -5.28 2.76 11.75
N VAL A 469 -5.51 3.57 12.79
CA VAL A 469 -5.24 3.22 14.18
C VAL A 469 -6.49 3.41 15.03
N GLN A 470 -6.97 2.34 15.65
CA GLN A 470 -8.11 2.38 16.57
C GLN A 470 -7.65 2.12 17.99
N VAL A 471 -8.10 2.98 18.90
CA VAL A 471 -7.78 2.94 20.31
C VAL A 471 -9.09 2.91 21.09
N MET A 472 -9.19 2.04 22.08
CA MET A 472 -10.26 2.13 23.07
C MET A 472 -9.67 2.19 24.47
N ASP A 473 -9.97 3.30 25.15
CA ASP A 473 -9.60 3.55 26.53
C ASP A 473 -10.77 3.21 27.43
N MET A 474 -10.49 2.57 28.56
CA MET A 474 -11.51 2.05 29.48
C MET A 474 -11.16 2.42 30.92
N SER A 475 -12.14 2.83 31.72
CA SER A 475 -11.94 3.14 33.14
C SER A 475 -12.79 2.27 34.07
N TYR A 476 -12.19 1.90 35.20
CA TYR A 476 -12.74 0.95 36.17
C TYR A 476 -12.96 1.58 37.54
N ARG A 477 -13.92 1.01 38.28
CA ARG A 477 -14.17 1.32 39.71
C ARG A 477 -13.23 0.60 40.67
N GLU A 478 -12.59 -0.49 40.25
CA GLU A 478 -11.79 -1.38 41.10
C GLU A 478 -12.58 -1.90 42.31
N ARG A 479 -13.84 -2.29 42.08
CA ARG A 479 -14.73 -2.84 43.10
C ARG A 479 -15.08 -4.28 42.77
N ALA A 480 -15.01 -5.16 43.78
CA ALA A 480 -15.52 -6.50 43.65
C ALA A 480 -17.04 -6.49 43.42
N THR A 481 -17.48 -7.13 42.35
CA THR A 481 -18.88 -7.31 41.99
C THR A 481 -19.43 -8.67 42.42
N GLY A 482 -18.54 -9.62 42.70
CA GLY A 482 -18.86 -11.02 42.96
C GLY A 482 -19.33 -11.79 41.72
N ARG A 483 -19.28 -11.16 40.53
CA ARG A 483 -19.77 -11.75 39.29
C ARG A 483 -18.65 -12.48 38.57
N ILE A 484 -19.02 -13.55 37.89
CA ILE A 484 -18.15 -14.26 36.95
C ILE A 484 -18.76 -14.05 35.58
N ILE A 485 -17.95 -13.53 34.67
CA ILE A 485 -18.38 -13.22 33.32
C ILE A 485 -17.77 -14.25 32.39
N VAL A 486 -18.63 -15.11 31.83
CA VAL A 486 -18.21 -16.13 30.86
C VAL A 486 -18.42 -15.64 29.43
N TYR A 487 -17.49 -16.00 28.55
CA TYR A 487 -17.61 -15.73 27.12
C TYR A 487 -17.00 -16.88 26.29
N PRO A 488 -17.58 -17.34 25.16
CA PRO A 488 -18.90 -16.99 24.63
C PRO A 488 -20.00 -17.09 25.69
N ALA A 489 -20.96 -16.18 25.63
CA ALA A 489 -21.99 -16.10 26.64
C ALA A 489 -22.87 -17.36 26.66
N ALA A 490 -23.54 -17.62 27.78
CA ALA A 490 -24.46 -18.74 27.88
C ALA A 490 -25.56 -18.67 26.81
N ASN A 491 -25.70 -19.75 26.05
CA ASN A 491 -26.59 -19.89 24.89
C ASN A 491 -26.28 -18.93 23.73
N GLN A 492 -25.08 -18.34 23.68
CA GLN A 492 -24.66 -17.55 22.54
C GLN A 492 -24.65 -18.41 21.28
N VAL A 493 -25.25 -17.89 20.22
CA VAL A 493 -25.19 -18.44 18.87
C VAL A 493 -24.22 -17.62 18.02
N SER A 494 -23.86 -18.15 16.86
CA SER A 494 -22.97 -17.48 15.90
C SER A 494 -21.57 -17.19 16.46
N VAL A 495 -21.04 -18.09 17.29
CA VAL A 495 -19.65 -18.00 17.75
C VAL A 495 -18.70 -18.40 16.60
N PRO A 496 -17.61 -17.64 16.37
CA PRO A 496 -16.58 -18.06 15.43
C PRO A 496 -16.01 -19.44 15.77
N THR A 497 -15.51 -20.17 14.78
CA THR A 497 -14.97 -21.51 15.02
C THR A 497 -13.54 -21.50 15.53
N ALA A 498 -12.80 -20.41 15.27
CA ALA A 498 -11.35 -20.42 15.43
C ALA A 498 -10.76 -19.07 15.86
N PHE A 499 -9.55 -19.14 16.39
CA PHE A 499 -8.64 -18.04 16.67
C PHE A 499 -7.36 -18.22 15.84
N ASN A 500 -6.90 -17.13 15.23
CA ASN A 500 -5.81 -17.17 14.24
C ASN A 500 -4.44 -16.72 14.79
N GLY A 501 -4.32 -16.43 16.08
CA GLY A 501 -3.07 -15.92 16.67
C GLY A 501 -2.86 -14.41 16.47
N ASN A 502 -3.93 -13.67 16.18
CA ASN A 502 -3.92 -12.24 15.93
C ASN A 502 -3.89 -11.40 17.23
N GLU A 503 -2.97 -11.70 18.15
CA GLU A 503 -2.86 -11.00 19.44
C GLU A 503 -1.41 -10.97 19.93
N ILE A 504 -1.03 -9.85 20.56
CA ILE A 504 0.29 -9.63 21.13
C ILE A 504 0.10 -9.20 22.61
N PRO A 505 0.65 -9.94 23.59
CA PRO A 505 1.43 -11.17 23.44
C PRO A 505 0.59 -12.34 22.89
N ASP A 506 1.26 -13.34 22.31
CA ASP A 506 0.60 -14.54 21.80
C ASP A 506 0.09 -15.41 22.97
N PRO A 507 -1.24 -15.65 23.09
CA PRO A 507 -1.80 -16.45 24.19
C PRO A 507 -1.54 -17.95 24.05
N ALA A 508 -1.05 -18.43 22.89
CA ALA A 508 -0.72 -19.83 22.64
C ALA A 508 0.53 -19.97 21.74
N PRO A 509 1.72 -19.55 22.21
CA PRO A 509 2.93 -19.41 21.40
C PRO A 509 3.49 -20.73 20.82
N ASN A 510 3.03 -21.87 21.34
CA ASN A 510 3.44 -23.20 20.88
C ASN A 510 2.37 -23.87 19.99
N ALA A 511 1.28 -23.17 19.67
CA ALA A 511 0.19 -23.70 18.87
C ALA A 511 0.48 -23.62 17.36
N SER A 512 -0.16 -24.50 16.59
CA SER A 512 -0.25 -24.37 15.15
C SER A 512 -1.62 -23.79 14.80
N TYR A 513 -1.64 -22.48 14.53
CA TYR A 513 -2.85 -21.75 14.18
C TYR A 513 -3.43 -22.20 12.82
N PRO A 514 -4.76 -22.13 12.63
CA PRO A 514 -5.77 -21.66 13.59
C PRO A 514 -6.14 -22.71 14.64
N ILE A 515 -6.45 -22.26 15.87
CA ILE A 515 -6.92 -23.11 16.98
C ILE A 515 -8.37 -22.76 17.35
N GLY A 516 -9.00 -23.51 18.26
CA GLY A 516 -10.38 -23.30 18.65
C GLY A 516 -10.62 -21.91 19.25
N TYR A 517 -11.81 -21.35 19.00
CA TYR A 517 -12.18 -20.02 19.51
C TYR A 517 -12.03 -19.90 21.04
N PRO A 518 -11.55 -18.77 21.57
CA PRO A 518 -11.20 -18.68 22.98
C PRO A 518 -12.43 -18.64 23.88
N VAL A 519 -12.47 -19.53 24.86
CA VAL A 519 -13.49 -19.58 25.92
C VAL A 519 -12.90 -19.02 27.20
N THR A 520 -13.51 -17.98 27.75
CA THR A 520 -12.98 -17.20 28.87
C THR A 520 -13.94 -17.11 30.05
N ALA A 521 -13.39 -16.97 31.25
CA ALA A 521 -14.13 -16.59 32.44
C ALA A 521 -13.38 -15.48 33.19
N THR A 522 -13.96 -14.30 33.29
CA THR A 522 -13.37 -13.14 33.97
C THR A 522 -13.96 -12.98 35.36
N PHE A 523 -13.08 -12.81 36.33
CA PHE A 523 -13.40 -12.60 37.74
C PHE A 523 -13.08 -11.15 38.14
N ASP A 524 -13.53 -10.72 39.32
CA ASP A 524 -13.12 -9.41 39.84
C ASP A 524 -11.60 -9.35 40.02
N ARG A 525 -10.96 -8.27 39.58
CA ARG A 525 -9.49 -8.10 39.60
C ARG A 525 -8.84 -8.40 40.96
N ASN A 526 -9.50 -7.98 42.04
CA ASN A 526 -8.98 -8.10 43.41
C ASN A 526 -9.43 -9.39 44.12
N ALA A 527 -10.11 -10.31 43.43
CA ALA A 527 -10.53 -11.58 44.02
C ALA A 527 -9.38 -12.61 44.02
N THR A 528 -9.37 -13.50 45.00
CA THR A 528 -8.49 -14.67 45.00
C THR A 528 -9.17 -15.81 44.25
N VAL A 529 -8.59 -16.26 43.15
CA VAL A 529 -9.17 -17.30 42.29
C VAL A 529 -8.20 -18.47 42.11
N THR A 530 -8.70 -19.68 42.30
CA THR A 530 -8.02 -20.92 41.90
C THR A 530 -8.94 -21.71 40.99
N VAL A 531 -8.45 -22.09 39.81
CA VAL A 531 -9.21 -22.97 38.91
C VAL A 531 -8.99 -24.42 39.35
N GLY A 532 -10.09 -25.14 39.60
CA GLY A 532 -10.08 -26.56 39.98
C GLY A 532 -10.04 -27.51 38.78
N GLY A 533 -10.55 -27.06 37.64
CA GLY A 533 -10.57 -27.83 36.39
C GLY A 533 -11.51 -27.21 35.36
N PHE A 534 -11.24 -27.49 34.08
CA PHE A 534 -12.06 -27.03 32.96
C PHE A 534 -12.20 -28.13 31.91
N HIS A 535 -13.40 -28.26 31.35
CA HIS A 535 -13.71 -29.15 30.25
C HIS A 535 -14.46 -28.40 29.14
N LEU A 536 -13.96 -28.50 27.91
CA LEU A 536 -14.69 -28.08 26.71
C LEU A 536 -15.14 -29.32 25.95
N ARG A 537 -16.44 -29.61 25.99
CA ARG A 537 -17.03 -30.82 25.41
C ARG A 537 -17.72 -30.55 24.09
N ASP A 538 -17.48 -31.42 23.12
CA ASP A 538 -18.17 -31.42 21.84
C ASP A 538 -19.64 -31.89 21.97
N PRO A 539 -20.44 -31.84 20.88
CA PRO A 539 -21.83 -32.29 20.93
C PRO A 539 -22.03 -33.76 21.33
N ALA A 540 -21.00 -34.62 21.18
CA ALA A 540 -21.02 -36.01 21.61
C ALA A 540 -20.62 -36.19 23.09
N GLY A 541 -20.24 -35.11 23.76
CA GLY A 541 -19.80 -35.11 25.15
C GLY A 541 -18.31 -35.41 25.35
N ALA A 542 -17.53 -35.50 24.27
CA ALA A 542 -16.09 -35.77 24.34
C ALA A 542 -15.33 -34.47 24.66
N ASP A 543 -14.37 -34.55 25.58
CA ASP A 543 -13.48 -33.43 25.89
C ASP A 543 -12.53 -33.15 24.73
N LEU A 544 -12.43 -31.88 24.34
CA LEU A 544 -11.42 -31.40 23.41
C LEU A 544 -10.14 -31.07 24.18
N PRO A 545 -8.95 -31.49 23.72
CA PRO A 545 -7.68 -31.02 24.27
C PRO A 545 -7.38 -29.60 23.79
N GLY A 546 -6.61 -28.84 24.58
CA GLY A 546 -6.42 -27.43 24.35
C GLY A 546 -5.39 -26.78 25.27
N VAL A 547 -5.14 -25.50 25.00
CA VAL A 547 -4.28 -24.61 25.79
C VAL A 547 -5.11 -23.95 26.89
N THR A 548 -4.58 -23.93 28.10
CA THR A 548 -5.22 -23.31 29.27
C THR A 548 -4.36 -22.16 29.79
N LEU A 549 -5.00 -21.01 30.02
CA LEU A 549 -4.42 -19.87 30.70
C LEU A 549 -5.14 -19.62 32.02
N LEU A 550 -4.37 -19.42 33.09
CA LEU A 550 -4.86 -19.38 34.46
C LEU A 550 -4.90 -17.94 35.02
N PRO A 551 -5.85 -17.62 35.92
CA PRO A 551 -6.01 -16.26 36.48
C PRO A 551 -4.76 -15.63 37.11
N ASN A 552 -3.84 -16.45 37.61
CA ASN A 552 -2.62 -15.99 38.28
C ASN A 552 -1.42 -15.84 37.33
N GLN A 553 -1.58 -16.11 36.04
CA GLN A 553 -0.54 -15.87 35.04
C GLN A 553 -0.49 -14.38 34.66
N PRO A 554 0.66 -13.89 34.13
CA PRO A 554 0.77 -12.53 33.60
C PRO A 554 -0.32 -12.20 32.58
N ASP A 555 -0.70 -10.92 32.51
CA ASP A 555 -1.63 -10.35 31.51
C ASP A 555 -3.07 -10.89 31.54
N MET A 556 -3.38 -11.86 32.42
CA MET A 556 -4.70 -12.49 32.49
C MET A 556 -5.77 -11.64 33.19
N GLU A 557 -5.42 -10.53 33.83
CA GLU A 557 -6.37 -9.69 34.59
C GLU A 557 -7.31 -10.49 35.54
N ASN A 558 -6.76 -11.50 36.23
CA ASN A 558 -7.52 -12.44 37.06
C ASN A 558 -8.62 -13.21 36.28
N SER A 559 -8.38 -13.49 35.00
CA SER A 559 -9.28 -14.23 34.11
C SER A 559 -8.72 -15.60 33.72
N PHE A 560 -9.60 -16.50 33.38
CA PHE A 560 -9.30 -17.80 32.80
C PHE A 560 -9.54 -17.77 31.29
N ALA A 561 -8.72 -18.48 30.51
CA ALA A 561 -8.97 -18.72 29.10
C ALA A 561 -8.64 -20.17 28.70
N TYR A 562 -9.37 -20.67 27.71
CA TYR A 562 -9.16 -21.97 27.11
C TYR A 562 -9.36 -21.93 25.60
N MET A 563 -8.46 -22.54 24.84
CA MET A 563 -8.55 -22.67 23.39
C MET A 563 -8.27 -24.12 22.99
N ALA A 564 -9.20 -24.77 22.29
CA ALA A 564 -8.99 -26.14 21.81
C ALA A 564 -7.84 -26.19 20.79
N ASN A 565 -7.06 -27.27 20.75
CA ASN A 565 -5.89 -27.39 19.85
C ASN A 565 -6.25 -27.40 18.35
N VAL A 566 -7.54 -27.52 18.03
CA VAL A 566 -8.06 -27.53 16.66
C VAL A 566 -9.27 -26.58 16.56
N PRO A 567 -9.54 -26.03 15.36
CA PRO A 567 -10.76 -25.27 15.11
C PRO A 567 -12.01 -26.05 15.53
N LEU A 568 -12.97 -25.34 16.11
CA LEU A 568 -14.26 -25.91 16.46
C LEU A 568 -15.04 -26.25 15.18
N LYS A 569 -15.90 -27.28 15.25
CA LYS A 569 -16.81 -27.61 14.15
C LYS A 569 -17.89 -26.54 14.06
N SER A 570 -18.24 -26.15 12.85
CA SER A 570 -19.33 -25.21 12.59
C SER A 570 -20.70 -25.82 12.92
N GLY A 571 -21.68 -24.97 13.25
CA GLY A 571 -23.07 -25.38 13.52
C GLY A 571 -23.21 -26.30 14.72
N SER A 572 -22.19 -26.34 15.59
CA SER A 572 -22.08 -27.32 16.68
C SER A 572 -22.21 -26.63 18.02
N THR A 573 -22.96 -27.24 18.93
CA THR A 573 -23.11 -26.75 20.31
C THR A 573 -22.08 -27.38 21.22
N TYR A 574 -21.22 -26.56 21.81
CA TYR A 574 -20.20 -26.96 22.77
C TYR A 574 -20.66 -26.71 24.20
N THR A 575 -20.19 -27.52 25.14
CA THR A 575 -20.43 -27.34 26.58
C THR A 575 -19.12 -27.00 27.28
N ALA A 576 -19.08 -25.85 27.94
CA ALA A 576 -17.96 -25.43 28.79
C ALA A 576 -18.33 -25.65 30.26
N ASP A 577 -17.42 -26.24 31.02
CA ASP A 577 -17.62 -26.68 32.40
C ASP A 577 -16.40 -26.28 33.24
N LEU A 578 -16.57 -25.29 34.10
CA LEU A 578 -15.51 -24.66 34.89
C LEU A 578 -15.76 -24.85 36.39
N THR A 579 -14.80 -25.45 37.08
CA THR A 579 -14.77 -25.51 38.55
C THR A 579 -13.68 -24.58 39.08
N TYR A 580 -13.98 -23.87 40.17
CA TYR A 580 -13.06 -22.88 40.74
C TYR A 580 -13.31 -22.67 42.23
N THR A 581 -12.35 -22.02 42.90
CA THR A 581 -12.51 -21.44 44.23
C THR A 581 -12.39 -19.93 44.10
N LEU A 582 -13.42 -19.20 44.51
CA LEU A 582 -13.47 -17.73 44.50
C LEU A 582 -13.54 -17.23 45.95
N ASN A 583 -12.51 -16.50 46.39
CA ASN A 583 -12.39 -15.97 47.76
C ASN A 583 -12.64 -17.06 48.83
N GLY A 584 -12.06 -18.25 48.61
CA GLY A 584 -12.19 -19.40 49.51
C GLY A 584 -13.51 -20.19 49.39
N LYS A 585 -14.44 -19.79 48.51
CA LYS A 585 -15.69 -20.52 48.27
C LYS A 585 -15.62 -21.32 46.96
N ALA A 586 -15.89 -22.61 47.03
CA ALA A 586 -16.01 -23.45 45.85
C ALA A 586 -17.18 -22.97 44.97
N GLY A 587 -16.97 -22.98 43.66
CA GLY A 587 -17.94 -22.60 42.65
C GLY A 587 -17.83 -23.49 41.40
N HIS A 588 -18.92 -23.53 40.64
CA HIS A 588 -19.06 -24.39 39.48
C HIS A 588 -19.99 -23.72 38.47
N THR A 589 -19.52 -23.55 37.24
CA THR A 589 -20.27 -22.90 36.16
C THR A 589 -20.24 -23.80 34.92
N ILE A 590 -21.42 -24.16 34.41
CA ILE A 590 -21.58 -24.92 33.16
C ILE A 590 -22.44 -24.09 32.21
N TRP A 591 -21.98 -23.92 30.98
CA TRP A 591 -22.74 -23.21 29.94
C TRP A 591 -22.50 -23.81 28.56
N LYS A 592 -23.36 -23.42 27.62
CA LYS A 592 -23.29 -23.88 26.23
C LYS A 592 -23.21 -22.70 25.28
N PHE A 593 -22.60 -22.90 24.12
CA PHE A 593 -22.61 -21.95 23.01
C PHE A 593 -22.59 -22.69 21.68
N THR A 594 -23.04 -22.04 20.60
CA THR A 594 -23.15 -22.65 19.27
C THR A 594 -22.34 -21.87 18.25
N THR A 595 -21.51 -22.58 17.49
CA THR A 595 -20.66 -22.03 16.42
C THR A 595 -21.42 -21.90 15.09
N VAL A 596 -20.93 -21.08 14.16
CA VAL A 596 -21.50 -20.93 12.80
C VAL A 596 -20.43 -20.91 11.71
N LEU A 597 -20.81 -21.25 10.47
CA LEU A 597 -19.97 -21.14 9.28
C LEU A 597 -19.97 -19.68 8.83
N GLY A 598 -18.81 -19.02 8.75
CA GLY A 598 -18.70 -17.71 8.09
C GLY A 598 -18.06 -16.57 8.87
N ALA A 599 -17.70 -16.76 10.14
CA ALA A 599 -16.82 -15.82 10.84
C ALA A 599 -15.43 -16.47 10.99
N SER A 600 -14.69 -16.60 9.89
CA SER A 600 -13.25 -16.70 10.01
C SER A 600 -12.77 -15.28 10.38
N PRO A 601 -12.05 -15.08 11.50
CA PRO A 601 -11.45 -13.79 11.77
C PRO A 601 -10.59 -13.41 10.58
N THR A 602 -10.77 -12.20 10.05
CA THR A 602 -9.85 -11.64 9.06
C THR A 602 -8.45 -11.73 9.66
N ALA A 603 -7.51 -12.36 8.93
CA ALA A 603 -6.09 -12.26 9.27
C ALA A 603 -5.80 -10.78 9.59
N GLN A 604 -5.16 -10.51 10.74
CA GLN A 604 -4.64 -9.17 10.93
C GLN A 604 -3.73 -8.90 9.74
N SER A 605 -3.88 -7.74 9.13
CA SER A 605 -2.91 -7.21 8.17
C SER A 605 -1.61 -6.81 8.89
N GLN A 606 -1.11 -7.64 9.80
CA GLN A 606 0.27 -7.55 10.27
C GLN A 606 1.22 -7.68 9.07
N THR A 607 0.81 -8.34 7.98
CA THR A 607 1.52 -8.26 6.69
C THR A 607 1.56 -6.85 6.13
N ALA A 608 0.46 -6.08 6.11
CA ALA A 608 0.52 -4.70 5.61
C ALA A 608 1.40 -3.79 6.49
N ALA A 609 1.36 -3.97 7.82
CA ALA A 609 2.21 -3.21 8.74
C ALA A 609 3.69 -3.68 8.73
N ALA A 610 3.98 -4.94 8.39
CA ALA A 610 5.34 -5.47 8.25
C ALA A 610 5.92 -5.26 6.84
N GLU A 611 5.06 -5.12 5.82
CA GLU A 611 5.43 -4.76 4.45
C GLU A 611 5.61 -3.24 4.29
N LEU A 612 5.13 -2.43 5.25
CA LEU A 612 5.30 -0.98 5.34
C LEU A 612 6.24 -0.52 6.50
N ARG A 613 6.70 -1.43 7.36
CA ARG A 613 7.83 -1.21 8.30
C ARG A 613 9.15 -1.40 7.58
#